data_AF-A0A1V4YGE0-F1
#
_entry.id   AF-A0A1V4YGE0-F1
#
_cell.length_a   1.000
_cell.length_b   1.000
_cell.length_c   1.000
_cell.angle_alpha   90.00
_cell.angle_beta   90.00
_cell.angle_gamma   90.00
#
_symmetry.space_group_name_H-M   'P 1'
#
loop_
_entity.id
_entity.type
_entity.pdbx_description
1 polymer ?
#
loop_
_entity_poly.entity_id
_entity_poly.type
_entity_poly.pdbx_seq_one_letter_code
_entity_poly.pdbx_strand_id
1 'polypeptide(L)' 'MEFVTVTCQNCGSKMYVQSKSVRKEMYCTIHCLETGTSSKI' A
#
# COMPACT_ATOMS: atom_id res chain seq x y z
N MET A 1 2.70 -19.16 8.11
CA MET A 1 2.30 -17.74 7.96
C MET A 1 3.05 -17.20 6.77
N GLU A 2 2.34 -16.81 5.71
CA GLU A 2 2.94 -16.37 4.45
C GLU A 2 2.94 -14.84 4.36
N PHE A 3 4.09 -14.28 4.03
CA PHE A 3 4.27 -12.85 3.83
C PHE A 3 4.70 -12.58 2.41
N VAL A 4 4.23 -11.47 1.85
CA VAL A 4 4.54 -11.05 0.49
C VAL A 4 5.03 -9.62 0.49
N THR A 5 5.86 -9.31 -0.51
CA THR A 5 6.29 -7.94 -0.77
C THR A 5 5.28 -7.26 -1.66
N VAL A 6 4.72 -6.15 -1.21
CA VAL A 6 3.85 -5.27 -1.99
C VAL A 6 4.49 -3.89 -2.11
N THR A 7 4.05 -3.11 -3.10
CA THR A 7 4.59 -1.78 -3.38
C THR A 7 3.55 -0.72 -3.03
N CYS A 8 3.96 0.35 -2.36
CA CYS A 8 3.10 1.50 -2.09
C CYS A 8 2.71 2.15 -3.40
N GLN A 9 1.42 2.30 -3.65
CA GLN A 9 0.94 2.91 -4.89
C GLN A 9 1.22 4.40 -4.99
N ASN A 10 1.45 5.06 -3.86
CA ASN A 10 1.76 6.49 -3.84
C ASN A 10 3.26 6.77 -4.01
N CYS A 11 4.11 6.19 -3.15
CA CYS A 11 5.54 6.54 -3.11
C CYS A 11 6.49 5.46 -3.64
N GLY A 12 5.99 4.29 -4.04
CA GLY A 12 6.81 3.19 -4.56
C GLY A 12 7.60 2.39 -3.51
N SER A 13 7.49 2.72 -2.22
CA SER A 13 8.17 1.97 -1.15
C SER A 13 7.68 0.53 -1.05
N LYS A 14 8.59 -0.41 -0.79
CA LYS A 14 8.27 -1.83 -0.55
C LYS A 14 7.75 -2.03 0.88
N MET A 15 6.74 -2.86 1.02
CA MET A 15 6.13 -3.25 2.29
C MET A 15 6.06 -4.77 2.40
N TYR A 16 6.28 -5.29 3.60
CA TYR A 16 6.18 -6.72 3.89
C TYR A 16 4.92 -6.98 4.70
N VAL A 17 3.91 -7.59 4.09
CA VAL A 17 2.58 -7.78 4.68
C VAL A 17 2.16 -9.24 4.62
N GLN A 18 1.25 -9.64 5.50
CA GLN A 18 0.66 -10.98 5.42
C GLN A 18 -0.15 -11.09 4.12
N SER A 19 -0.05 -12.23 3.42
CA SER A 19 -0.74 -12.46 2.13
C SER A 19 -2.25 -12.20 2.22
N LYS A 20 -2.88 -12.59 3.34
CA LYS A 20 -4.31 -12.35 3.61
C LYS A 20 -4.70 -10.88 3.79
N SER A 21 -3.74 -9.99 4.02
CA SER A 21 -3.95 -8.55 4.25
C SER A 21 -3.75 -7.71 2.99
N VAL A 22 -3.34 -8.34 1.88
CA VAL A 22 -3.15 -7.65 0.60
C VAL A 22 -4.51 -7.19 0.06
N ARG A 23 -4.59 -5.91 -0.28
CA ARG A 23 -5.75 -5.29 -0.93
C ARG A 23 -5.37 -4.78 -2.31
N LYS A 24 -6.37 -4.43 -3.12
CA LYS A 24 -6.18 -3.85 -4.46
C LYS A 24 -5.36 -2.56 -4.41
N GLU A 25 -5.53 -1.78 -3.33
CA GLU A 25 -4.78 -0.57 -3.08
C GLU A 25 -4.03 -0.66 -1.75
N MET A 26 -2.73 -0.37 -1.78
CA MET A 26 -1.81 -0.55 -0.64
C MET A 26 -0.95 0.70 -0.46
N TYR A 27 -0.86 1.17 0.78
CA TYR A 27 -0.15 2.39 1.16
C TYR A 27 0.68 2.15 2.42
N CYS A 28 1.92 2.66 2.43
CA CYS A 28 2.85 2.44 3.54
C CYS A 28 2.57 3.30 4.77
N THR A 29 1.85 4.42 4.60
CA THR A 29 1.47 5.34 5.67
C THR A 29 0.09 5.93 5.39
N ILE A 30 -0.55 6.46 6.45
CA ILE A 30 -1.81 7.21 6.33
C ILE A 30 -1.64 8.40 5.36
N HIS A 31 -0.52 9.10 5.42
CA HIS A 31 -0.22 10.19 4.49
C HIS A 31 -0.22 9.74 3.02
N CYS A 32 0.34 8.56 2.71
CA CYS A 32 0.31 8.00 1.35
C CYS A 32 -1.10 7.60 0.92
N LEU A 33 -1.94 7.14 1.84
CA LEU A 33 -3.35 6.87 1.57
C LEU A 33 -4.10 8.17 1.24
N GLU A 34 -3.95 9.21 2.05
CA GLU A 34 -4.64 10.50 1.86
C GLU A 34 -4.20 11.19 0.55
N THR A 35 -2.90 11.24 0.28
CA THR A 35 -2.37 11.88 -0.94
C THR A 35 -2.62 11.05 -2.21
N GLY A 36 -2.55 9.72 -2.11
CA GLY A 36 -2.80 8.82 -3.24
C GLY A 36 -4.28 8.77 -3.64
N THR A 37 -5.20 8.90 -2.68
CA THR A 37 -6.65 8.96 -2.95
C THR A 37 -7.11 10.34 -3.44
N SER A 38 -6.48 11.41 -2.96
CA SER A 38 -6.79 12.79 -3.39
C SER A 38 -6.41 13.07 -4.86
N SER A 39 -5.56 12.25 -5.47
CA SER A 39 -5.12 12.42 -6.87
C SER A 39 -6.11 11.86 -7.92
N LYS A 40 -7.27 11.30 -7.49
CA LYS A 40 -8.28 10.69 -8.39
C LYS A 40 -9.59 11.50 -8.49
N ILE A 41 -9.57 12.80 -8.18
CA ILE A 41 -10.71 13.72 -8.37
C ILE A 41 -10.55 14.47 -9.69
#